data_AF-A0A5N4E1D6-F1
#
_entry.id   AF-A0A5N4E1D6-F1
#
_cell.length_a   1.000
_cell.length_b   1.000
_cell.length_c   1.000
_cell.angle_alpha   90.00
_cell.angle_beta   90.00
_cell.angle_gamma   90.00
#
_symmetry.space_group_name_H-M   'P 1'
#
loop_
_entity.id
_entity.type
_entity.pdbx_description
1 polymer ?
#
loop_
_entity_poly.entity_id
_entity_poly.type
_entity_poly.pdbx_seq_one_letter_code
_entity_poly.pdbx_strand_id
1 'polypeptide(L)'
;MNDLHYLNLDTWTWSGRIPINGENPKHRSWHTLTAIADDTLFLFGGLSADNTPLSKLWHTACLGKENEVMVFGGSKDDLLSLDTGHCNDLLIFQTQPYSLLRSCLDCIGKNAIILESQISLLPPKLLQQVLKKITFWTAANHREEQRAQKEEKEKKCQWISSD
;
A
#
# COMPACT_ATOMS: atom_id res chain seq x y z
N MET A 1 10.97 -2.81 22.25
CA MET A 1 12.24 -2.12 21.89
C MET A 1 12.00 -1.20 20.69
N ASN A 2 12.74 -0.08 20.56
CA ASN A 2 12.63 0.92 19.47
C ASN A 2 14.02 1.48 19.09
N ASP A 3 15.07 0.74 19.39
CA ASP A 3 16.42 1.01 18.98
C ASP A 3 16.64 0.58 17.53
N LEU A 4 17.41 1.38 16.81
CA LEU A 4 17.80 1.11 15.43
C LEU A 4 19.32 0.93 15.40
N HIS A 5 19.74 -0.15 14.76
CA HIS A 5 21.15 -0.50 14.53
C HIS A 5 21.30 -0.99 13.10
N TYR A 6 22.46 -0.80 12.49
CA TYR A 6 22.81 -1.47 11.25
C TYR A 6 24.12 -2.24 11.43
N LEU A 7 24.22 -3.32 10.68
CA LEU A 7 25.45 -4.10 10.54
C LEU A 7 26.13 -3.68 9.25
N ASN A 8 27.36 -3.18 9.33
CA ASN A 8 28.17 -2.96 8.14
C ASN A 8 28.61 -4.33 7.60
N LEU A 9 28.24 -4.64 6.35
CA LEU A 9 28.49 -5.94 5.72
C LEU A 9 29.92 -6.10 5.18
N ASP A 10 30.67 -5.01 5.03
CA ASP A 10 32.08 -5.04 4.61
C ASP A 10 33.00 -5.33 5.81
N THR A 11 32.77 -4.63 6.92
CA THR A 11 33.61 -4.72 8.13
C THR A 11 33.08 -5.69 9.17
N TRP A 12 31.84 -6.15 9.04
CA TRP A 12 31.13 -6.98 10.04
C TRP A 12 31.03 -6.32 11.42
N THR A 13 31.03 -4.99 11.47
CA THR A 13 30.91 -4.21 12.71
C THR A 13 29.53 -3.59 12.83
N TRP A 14 28.92 -3.71 14.01
CA TRP A 14 27.68 -3.01 14.34
C TRP A 14 27.93 -1.51 14.53
N SER A 15 27.01 -0.68 14.05
CA SER A 15 27.04 0.77 14.24
C SER A 15 26.86 1.21 15.69
N GLY A 16 26.36 0.31 16.54
CA GLY A 16 25.70 0.69 17.78
C GLY A 16 24.38 1.42 17.50
N ARG A 17 23.82 2.06 18.53
CA ARG A 17 22.52 2.74 18.45
C ARG A 17 22.62 3.96 17.54
N ILE A 18 21.81 4.00 16.49
CA ILE A 18 21.70 5.16 15.61
C ILE A 18 20.95 6.28 16.35
N PRO A 19 21.50 7.50 16.40
CA PRO A 19 20.78 8.65 16.96
C PRO A 19 19.62 9.02 16.05
N ILE A 20 18.41 9.08 16.62
CA ILE A 20 17.19 9.46 15.90
C ILE A 20 16.92 10.93 16.22
N ASN A 21 16.80 11.75 15.17
CA ASN A 21 16.40 13.15 15.30
C ASN A 21 14.87 13.25 15.15
N GLY A 22 14.19 13.86 16.12
CA GLY A 22 12.74 14.06 16.11
C GLY A 22 11.95 13.02 16.91
N GLU A 23 10.66 12.84 16.56
CA GLU A 23 9.79 11.88 17.23
C GLU A 23 10.12 10.45 16.84
N ASN A 24 10.55 9.65 17.81
CA ASN A 24 10.84 8.24 17.60
C ASN A 24 9.53 7.42 17.57
N PRO A 25 9.35 6.51 16.60
CA PRO A 25 8.32 5.50 16.65
C PRO A 25 8.20 4.82 18.03
N LYS A 26 6.96 4.65 18.49
CA LYS A 26 6.67 3.81 19.67
C LYS A 26 7.28 2.41 19.50
N HIS A 27 7.73 1.85 20.62
CA HIS A 27 8.21 0.48 20.71
C HIS A 27 7.20 -0.48 20.10
N ARG A 28 7.64 -1.31 19.15
CA ARG A 28 6.75 -2.21 18.42
C ARG A 28 7.42 -3.52 18.01
N SER A 29 6.62 -4.57 17.87
CA SER A 29 7.00 -5.87 17.29
C SER A 29 6.16 -6.16 16.04
N TRP A 30 6.53 -7.20 15.27
CA TRP A 30 5.78 -7.65 14.08
C TRP A 30 5.49 -6.57 13.02
N HIS A 31 6.40 -5.61 12.92
CA HIS A 31 6.36 -4.56 11.91
C HIS A 31 7.15 -4.97 10.67
N THR A 32 6.96 -4.24 9.58
CA THR A 32 7.79 -4.34 8.38
C THR A 32 8.65 -3.09 8.23
N LEU A 33 9.90 -3.28 7.82
CA LEU A 33 10.84 -2.22 7.49
C LEU A 33 11.35 -2.46 6.07
N THR A 34 10.99 -1.59 5.13
CA THR A 34 11.32 -1.73 3.70
C THR A 34 12.21 -0.58 3.27
N ALA A 35 13.35 -0.87 2.63
CA ALA A 35 14.19 0.16 2.03
C ALA A 35 13.52 0.73 0.78
N ILE A 36 13.36 2.05 0.73
CA ILE A 36 12.68 2.76 -0.37
C ILE A 36 13.62 3.68 -1.15
N ALA A 37 14.73 4.10 -0.53
CA ALA A 37 15.82 4.84 -1.15
C ALA A 37 17.13 4.52 -0.40
N ASP A 38 18.25 5.02 -0.90
CA ASP A 38 19.58 4.78 -0.30
C ASP A 38 19.70 5.29 1.14
N ASP A 39 18.93 6.32 1.49
CA ASP A 39 18.94 6.98 2.80
C ASP A 39 17.61 6.86 3.56
N THR A 40 16.64 6.13 3.01
CA THR A 40 15.27 6.14 3.54
C THR A 40 14.68 4.74 3.69
N LEU A 41 14.19 4.45 4.90
CA LEU A 41 13.47 3.23 5.25
C LEU A 41 12.00 3.55 5.58
N PHE A 42 11.09 2.71 5.09
CA PHE A 42 9.67 2.80 5.35
C PHE A 42 9.24 1.77 6.41
N LEU A 43 8.72 2.27 7.53
CA LEU A 43 8.23 1.46 8.65
C LEU A 43 6.69 1.41 8.65
N PHE A 44 6.11 0.21 8.67
CA PHE A 44 4.65 0.04 8.69
C PHE A 44 4.15 -1.05 9.65
N GLY A 45 3.05 -0.72 10.33
CA GLY A 45 2.29 -1.60 11.21
C GLY A 45 3.04 -2.05 12.47
N GLY A 46 2.66 -3.24 12.95
CA GLY A 46 3.18 -3.87 14.16
C GLY A 46 2.24 -3.76 15.37
N LEU A 47 2.68 -4.33 16.48
CA LEU A 47 2.02 -4.28 17.78
C LEU A 47 2.83 -3.40 18.71
N SER A 48 2.19 -2.41 19.33
CA SER A 48 2.83 -1.62 20.39
C SER A 48 2.97 -2.42 21.68
N ALA A 49 3.86 -1.98 22.58
CA ALA A 49 4.11 -2.66 23.86
C ALA A 49 2.90 -2.69 24.81
N ASP A 50 1.92 -1.82 24.60
CA ASP A 50 0.63 -1.77 25.30
C ASP A 50 -0.43 -2.69 24.66
N ASN A 51 -0.01 -3.62 23.79
CA ASN A 51 -0.89 -4.47 22.96
C ASN A 51 -1.87 -3.68 22.09
N THR A 52 -1.56 -2.43 21.75
CA THR A 52 -2.38 -1.69 20.78
C THR A 52 -1.93 -2.04 19.36
N PRO A 53 -2.82 -2.58 18.49
CA PRO A 53 -2.48 -2.86 17.10
C PRO A 53 -2.31 -1.55 16.33
N LEU A 54 -1.16 -1.38 15.66
CA LEU A 54 -0.79 -0.13 14.97
C LEU A 54 -1.19 -0.09 13.48
N SER A 55 -1.99 -1.05 13.02
CA SER A 55 -2.80 -1.06 11.77
C SER A 55 -2.98 -2.50 11.26
N LYS A 56 -1.86 -3.21 11.15
CA LYS A 56 -1.73 -4.59 10.67
C LYS A 56 -0.60 -5.29 11.41
N LEU A 57 -0.82 -6.58 11.67
CA LEU A 57 0.11 -7.51 12.31
C LEU A 57 0.48 -8.61 11.33
N TRP A 58 1.74 -9.08 11.36
CA TRP A 58 2.23 -10.19 10.51
C TRP A 58 1.95 -10.01 9.01
N HIS A 59 1.91 -8.77 8.54
CA HIS A 59 1.87 -8.47 7.11
C HIS A 59 3.28 -8.58 6.51
N THR A 60 3.32 -8.76 5.20
CA THR A 60 4.55 -8.66 4.42
C THR A 60 4.55 -7.37 3.64
N ALA A 61 5.72 -6.74 3.49
CA ALA A 61 5.88 -5.54 2.70
C ALA A 61 7.00 -5.74 1.68
N CYS A 62 6.77 -5.31 0.44
CA CYS A 62 7.77 -5.32 -0.61
C CYS A 62 7.80 -4.00 -1.37
N LEU A 63 8.97 -3.71 -1.95
CA LEU A 63 9.15 -2.57 -2.84
C LEU A 63 8.55 -2.89 -4.21
N GLY A 64 7.64 -2.03 -4.66
CA GLY A 64 7.02 -2.06 -5.97
C GLY A 64 7.93 -1.45 -7.05
N LYS A 65 7.49 -1.53 -8.31
CA LYS A 65 8.27 -1.08 -9.47
C LYS A 65 8.45 0.43 -9.56
N GLU A 66 7.65 1.20 -8.84
CA GLU A 66 7.54 2.66 -8.98
C GLU A 66 7.77 3.38 -7.63
N ASN A 67 8.69 2.87 -6.80
CA ASN A 67 8.96 3.38 -5.44
C ASN A 67 7.69 3.39 -4.56
N GLU A 68 6.85 2.39 -4.76
CA GLU A 68 5.66 2.13 -3.97
C GLU A 68 5.99 1.03 -2.95
N VAL A 69 5.43 1.09 -1.75
CA VAL A 69 5.50 -0.01 -0.80
C VAL A 69 4.17 -0.77 -0.84
N MET A 70 4.24 -2.02 -1.27
CA MET A 70 3.10 -2.91 -1.33
C MET A 70 3.06 -3.75 -0.06
N VAL A 71 1.98 -3.62 0.72
CA VAL A 71 1.76 -4.38 1.94
C VAL A 71 0.62 -5.37 1.72
N PHE A 72 0.93 -6.66 1.85
CA PHE A 72 -0.02 -7.75 1.66
C PHE A 72 -0.24 -8.51 2.98
N GLY A 73 -1.46 -9.00 3.14
CA GLY A 73 -1.79 -9.90 4.23
C GLY A 73 -1.99 -9.18 5.57
N GLY A 74 -1.75 -9.97 6.63
CA GLY A 74 -1.79 -9.56 8.02
C GLY A 74 -3.14 -9.76 8.69
N SER A 75 -3.15 -9.58 10.01
CA SER A 75 -4.36 -9.48 10.82
C SER A 75 -4.61 -8.02 11.17
N LYS A 76 -5.88 -7.61 11.15
CA LYS A 76 -6.33 -6.30 11.63
C LYS A 76 -6.63 -6.31 13.14
N ASP A 77 -6.89 -7.49 13.70
CA ASP A 77 -7.36 -7.67 15.07
C ASP A 77 -6.24 -8.07 16.04
N ASP A 78 -6.50 -7.84 17.33
CA ASP A 78 -5.58 -8.11 18.43
C ASP A 78 -5.26 -9.62 18.55
N LEU A 79 -4.03 -9.95 18.95
CA LEU A 79 -3.48 -11.31 18.88
C LEU A 79 -4.29 -12.36 19.66
N LEU A 80 -5.07 -11.90 20.65
CA LEU A 80 -5.84 -12.75 21.57
C LEU A 80 -7.29 -12.98 21.12
N SER A 81 -7.78 -12.28 20.09
CA SER A 81 -9.06 -12.63 19.49
C SER A 81 -8.83 -13.78 18.52
N LEU A 82 -9.11 -15.00 18.98
CA LEU A 82 -9.19 -16.16 18.11
C LEU A 82 -10.13 -15.85 16.92
N ASP A 83 -9.55 -15.82 15.73
CA ASP A 83 -10.13 -16.43 14.53
C ASP A 83 -11.11 -15.64 13.63
N THR A 84 -10.89 -14.35 13.33
CA THR A 84 -11.78 -13.66 12.35
C THR A 84 -11.16 -12.63 11.38
N GLY A 85 -9.89 -12.24 11.51
CA GLY A 85 -9.39 -11.00 10.90
C GLY A 85 -8.37 -11.10 9.75
N HIS A 86 -8.28 -12.21 9.01
CA HIS A 86 -7.28 -12.34 7.94
C HIS A 86 -7.57 -11.38 6.78
N CYS A 87 -6.67 -10.42 6.58
CA CYS A 87 -6.82 -9.38 5.58
C CYS A 87 -6.08 -9.80 4.30
N ASN A 88 -6.83 -10.13 3.24
CA ASN A 88 -6.27 -10.28 1.89
C ASN A 88 -6.12 -8.94 1.16
N ASP A 89 -6.26 -7.81 1.86
CA ASP A 89 -6.15 -6.49 1.23
C ASP A 89 -4.70 -6.14 0.94
N LEU A 90 -4.48 -5.71 -0.30
CA LEU A 90 -3.25 -5.08 -0.75
C LEU A 90 -3.32 -3.58 -0.43
N LEU A 91 -2.43 -3.11 0.42
CA LEU A 91 -2.20 -1.67 0.63
C LEU A 91 -1.03 -1.23 -0.24
N ILE A 92 -1.16 -0.10 -0.93
CA ILE A 92 -0.10 0.47 -1.75
C ILE A 92 0.20 1.86 -1.19
N PHE A 93 1.41 2.04 -0.68
CA PHE A 93 1.89 3.33 -0.17
C PHE A 93 2.80 3.97 -1.21
N GLN A 94 2.41 5.14 -1.68
CA GLN A 94 3.25 5.97 -2.53
C GLN A 94 4.26 6.71 -1.68
N THR A 95 5.55 6.42 -1.87
CA THR A 95 6.61 7.08 -1.09
C THR A 95 7.26 8.24 -1.83
N GLN A 96 6.99 8.36 -3.13
CA GLN A 96 7.48 9.42 -4.01
C GLN A 96 6.40 9.83 -5.02
N PRO A 97 6.43 11.07 -5.54
CA PRO A 97 5.53 11.50 -6.60
C PRO A 97 5.72 10.67 -7.87
N TYR A 98 4.62 10.38 -8.56
CA TYR A 98 4.68 9.67 -9.83
C TYR A 98 5.51 10.42 -10.86
N SER A 99 6.28 9.67 -11.67
CA SER A 99 6.94 10.24 -12.83
C SER A 99 5.93 10.87 -13.78
N LEU A 100 6.35 11.88 -14.56
CA LEU A 100 5.48 12.52 -15.55
C LEU A 100 4.88 11.49 -16.52
N LEU A 101 5.69 10.53 -16.98
CA LEU A 101 5.24 9.44 -17.83
C LEU A 101 4.10 8.66 -17.16
N ARG A 102 4.25 8.31 -15.89
CA ARG A 102 3.26 7.54 -15.13
C ARG A 102 1.95 8.30 -15.00
N SER A 103 2.02 9.58 -14.63
CA SER A 103 0.88 10.48 -14.53
C SER A 103 0.17 10.67 -15.86
N CYS A 104 0.91 10.81 -16.96
CA CYS A 104 0.34 10.88 -18.31
C CYS A 104 -0.37 9.58 -18.69
N LEU A 105 0.25 8.42 -18.44
CA LEU A 105 -0.36 7.12 -18.72
C LEU A 105 -1.65 6.89 -17.90
N ASP A 106 -1.69 7.32 -16.64
CA ASP A 106 -2.91 7.27 -15.83
C ASP A 106 -4.00 8.22 -16.33
N CYS A 107 -3.62 9.43 -16.75
CA CYS A 107 -4.55 10.38 -17.33
C CYS A 107 -5.20 9.81 -18.61
N ILE A 108 -4.41 9.20 -19.48
CA ILE A 108 -4.91 8.53 -20.70
C ILE A 108 -5.79 7.34 -20.33
N GLY A 109 -5.37 6.52 -19.35
CA GLY A 109 -6.15 5.37 -18.89
C GLY A 109 -7.54 5.72 -18.35
N LYS A 110 -7.64 6.81 -17.57
CA LYS A 110 -8.92 7.32 -17.05
C LYS A 110 -9.82 7.92 -18.13
N ASN A 111 -9.22 8.58 -19.12
CA ASN A 111 -9.94 9.25 -20.21
C ASN A 111 -9.93 8.44 -21.51
N ALA A 112 -9.84 7.11 -21.40
CA ALA A 112 -9.67 6.21 -22.54
C ALA A 112 -10.76 6.40 -23.61
N ILE A 113 -12.00 6.63 -23.17
CA ILE A 113 -13.17 6.84 -24.05
C ILE A 113 -12.99 8.09 -24.92
N ILE A 114 -12.41 9.16 -24.39
CA ILE A 114 -12.20 10.42 -25.12
C ILE A 114 -11.04 10.30 -26.10
N LEU A 115 -10.00 9.56 -25.72
CA LEU A 115 -8.74 9.49 -26.43
C LEU A 115 -8.62 8.27 -27.37
N GLU A 116 -9.69 7.49 -27.55
CA GLU A 116 -9.69 6.25 -28.34
C GLU A 116 -9.14 6.44 -29.77
N SER A 117 -9.52 7.54 -30.42
CA SER A 117 -9.05 7.89 -31.77
C SER A 117 -7.55 8.20 -31.83
N GLN A 118 -6.96 8.72 -30.75
CA GLN A 118 -5.54 9.08 -30.69
C GLN A 118 -4.68 7.92 -30.18
N ILE A 119 -5.25 7.01 -29.39
CA ILE A 119 -4.54 5.85 -28.82
C ILE A 119 -3.97 4.96 -29.93
N SER A 120 -4.70 4.81 -31.04
CA SER A 120 -4.28 4.00 -32.19
C SER A 120 -3.08 4.58 -32.96
N LEU A 121 -2.74 5.85 -32.77
CA LEU A 121 -1.58 6.51 -33.41
C LEU A 121 -0.27 6.38 -32.61
N LEU A 122 -0.32 5.85 -31.38
CA LEU A 122 0.86 5.78 -30.52
C LEU A 122 1.87 4.70 -30.95
N PRO A 123 3.18 4.90 -30.68
CA PRO A 123 4.19 3.87 -30.86
C PRO A 123 3.86 2.58 -30.09
N PRO A 124 4.20 1.38 -30.62
CA PRO A 124 3.78 0.10 -30.03
C PRO A 124 4.15 -0.11 -28.56
N LYS A 125 5.35 0.37 -28.15
CA LYS A 125 5.81 0.26 -26.75
C LYS A 125 4.93 1.06 -25.78
N LEU A 126 4.53 2.27 -26.17
CA LEU A 126 3.65 3.13 -25.38
C LEU A 126 2.21 2.62 -25.41
N LEU A 127 1.75 2.15 -26.57
CA LEU A 127 0.42 1.56 -26.71
C LEU A 127 0.22 0.38 -25.75
N GLN A 128 1.19 -0.53 -25.64
CA GLN A 128 1.12 -1.63 -24.68
C GLN A 128 1.04 -1.16 -23.21
N GLN A 129 1.72 -0.06 -22.87
CA GLN A 129 1.65 0.50 -21.51
C GLN A 129 0.30 1.17 -21.25
N VAL A 130 -0.23 1.92 -22.22
CA VAL A 130 -1.54 2.57 -22.17
C VAL A 130 -2.66 1.53 -22.04
N LEU A 131 -2.67 0.49 -22.89
CA LEU A 131 -3.69 -0.57 -22.84
C LEU A 131 -3.74 -1.25 -21.47
N LYS A 132 -2.58 -1.55 -20.87
CA LYS A 132 -2.52 -2.08 -19.50
C LYS A 132 -3.17 -1.15 -18.48
N LYS A 133 -2.99 0.16 -18.62
CA LYS A 133 -3.60 1.15 -17.72
C LYS A 133 -5.08 1.32 -17.96
N ILE A 134 -5.56 1.24 -19.21
CA ILE A 134 -6.99 1.22 -19.53
C ILE A 134 -7.64 0.02 -18.85
N THR A 135 -7.12 -1.20 -19.07
CA THR A 135 -7.66 -2.41 -18.43
C THR A 135 -7.66 -2.31 -16.90
N PHE A 136 -6.59 -1.76 -16.32
CA PHE A 136 -6.49 -1.52 -14.88
C PHE A 136 -7.60 -0.58 -14.37
N TRP A 137 -7.78 0.60 -15.00
CA TRP A 137 -8.77 1.58 -14.58
C TRP A 137 -10.21 1.09 -14.81
N THR A 138 -10.47 0.36 -15.90
CA THR A 138 -11.77 -0.29 -16.12
C THR A 138 -12.10 -1.28 -14.99
N ALA A 139 -11.14 -2.13 -14.60
CA ALA A 139 -11.34 -3.06 -13.50
C ALA A 139 -11.44 -2.37 -12.13
N ALA A 140 -10.73 -1.26 -11.92
CA ALA A 140 -10.79 -0.47 -10.70
C ALA A 140 -12.17 0.17 -10.53
N ASN A 141 -12.66 0.87 -11.56
CA ASN A 141 -13.97 1.50 -11.56
C ASN A 141 -15.09 0.47 -11.31
N HIS A 142 -15.02 -0.70 -11.94
CA HIS A 142 -15.99 -1.76 -11.71
C HIS A 142 -16.00 -2.24 -10.24
N ARG A 143 -14.84 -2.38 -9.60
CA ARG A 143 -14.77 -2.76 -8.17
C ARG A 143 -15.31 -1.68 -7.25
N GLU A 144 -15.07 -0.41 -7.57
CA GLU A 144 -15.59 0.73 -6.81
C GLU A 144 -17.12 0.80 -6.89
N GLU A 145 -17.69 0.61 -8.10
CA GLU A 145 -19.13 0.52 -8.31
C GLU A 145 -19.77 -0.61 -7.49
N GLN A 146 -19.15 -1.79 -7.45
CA GLN A 146 -19.63 -2.93 -6.66
C GLN A 146 -19.59 -2.66 -5.14
N ARG A 147 -18.54 -1.98 -4.66
CA ARG A 147 -18.45 -1.57 -3.24
C ARG A 147 -19.53 -0.54 -2.89
N ALA A 148 -19.72 0.47 -3.71
CA ALA A 148 -20.75 1.49 -3.51
C ALA A 148 -22.16 0.87 -3.44
N GLN A 149 -22.47 -0.07 -4.35
CA GLN A 149 -23.76 -0.78 -4.35
C GLN A 149 -23.95 -1.66 -3.10
N LYS A 150 -22.88 -2.31 -2.62
CA LYS A 150 -22.92 -3.13 -1.40
C LYS A 150 -23.17 -2.26 -0.16
N GLU A 151 -22.47 -1.13 -0.04
CA GLU A 151 -22.65 -0.16 1.05
C GLU A 151 -24.05 0.47 1.04
N GLU A 152 -24.59 0.77 -0.14
CA GLU A 152 -25.95 1.30 -0.28
C GLU A 152 -27.00 0.25 0.15
N LYS A 153 -26.80 -1.02 -0.20
CA LYS A 153 -27.66 -2.13 0.22
C LYS A 153 -27.60 -2.37 1.74
N GLU A 154 -26.41 -2.33 2.34
CA GLU A 154 -26.22 -2.48 3.79
C GLU A 154 -26.88 -1.34 4.56
N LYS A 155 -26.72 -0.09 4.11
CA LYS A 155 -27.45 1.06 4.67
C LYS A 155 -28.96 0.83 4.60
N LYS A 156 -29.48 0.43 3.43
CA LYS A 156 -30.91 0.19 3.23
C LYS A 156 -31.45 -0.92 4.14
N CYS A 157 -30.69 -1.99 4.38
CA CYS A 157 -31.06 -3.05 5.33
C CYS A 157 -31.08 -2.56 6.79
N GLN A 158 -30.16 -1.66 7.19
CA GLN A 158 -30.17 -1.07 8.53
C GLN A 158 -31.40 -0.19 8.80
N TRP A 159 -31.86 0.57 7.81
CA TRP A 159 -33.10 1.34 7.93
C TRP A 159 -34.33 0.45 8.14
N ILE A 160 -34.42 -0.68 7.42
CA ILE A 160 -35.56 -1.61 7.53
C ILE A 160 -35.58 -2.37 8.88
N SER A 161 -34.44 -2.52 9.56
CA SER A 161 -34.37 -3.18 10.88
C SER A 161 -34.54 -2.21 12.06
N SER A 162 -34.74 -0.92 11.79
CA SER A 162 -34.90 0.12 12.82
C SER A 162 -36.36 0.62 12.96
N ASP A 163 -37.27 0.09 12.12
CA ASP A 163 -38.73 0.27 12.17
C ASP A 163 -39.41 -1.03 12.66
#